data_AF-A0A3M3BRG3-F1
#
_entry.id   AF-A0A3M3BRG3-F1
#
_cell.length_a   1.000
_cell.length_b   1.000
_cell.length_c   1.000
_cell.angle_alpha   90.00
_cell.angle_beta   90.00
_cell.angle_gamma   90.00
#
_symmetry.space_group_name_H-M   'P 1'
#
loop_
_entity.id
_entity.type
_entity.pdbx_description
1 polymer ?
#
loop_
_entity_poly.entity_id
_entity_poly.type
_entity_poly.pdbx_seq_one_letter_code
_entity_poly.pdbx_strand_id
1 'polypeptide(L)'
;MPPIAAMQEAAHELIIEQCQRIAIPKRFTLPIREIWDMQERLPRRSGKRADMLLDNSRFRAGYDFLLLRETAGEQTDGLGQWWTDYQDCNDNERRDMIRDLSSKPETAGTAPRKRRRNSGAKRKRTTGEAQSGE
;
A
#
# COMPACT_ATOMS: atom_id res chain seq x y z
N MET A 1 -0.72 -16.90 5.42
CA MET A 1 -1.42 -16.15 4.36
C MET A 1 -1.00 -14.68 4.45
N PRO A 2 -0.79 -13.95 3.33
CA PRO A 2 -0.52 -12.50 3.38
C PRO A 2 -1.67 -11.73 4.07
N PRO A 3 -1.42 -10.63 4.81
CA PRO A 3 -2.46 -9.94 5.59
C PRO A 3 -3.69 -9.52 4.78
N ILE A 4 -3.48 -8.96 3.59
CA ILE A 4 -4.57 -8.55 2.69
C ILE A 4 -5.42 -9.75 2.26
N ALA A 5 -4.80 -10.88 1.94
CA ALA A 5 -5.53 -12.07 1.51
C ALA A 5 -6.36 -12.67 2.66
N ALA A 6 -5.81 -12.67 3.88
CA ALA A 6 -6.52 -13.12 5.07
C ALA A 6 -7.74 -12.23 5.38
N MET A 7 -7.58 -10.91 5.25
CA MET A 7 -8.70 -9.97 5.43
C MET A 7 -9.77 -10.15 4.35
N GLN A 8 -9.37 -10.37 3.09
CA GLN A 8 -10.31 -10.61 2.00
C GLN A 8 -11.12 -11.89 2.19
N GLU A 9 -10.50 -12.96 2.69
CA GLU A 9 -11.17 -14.21 3.03
C GLU A 9 -12.17 -14.01 4.17
N ALA A 10 -11.74 -13.40 5.28
CA ALA A 10 -12.61 -13.09 6.41
C ALA A 10 -13.80 -12.19 6.01
N ALA A 11 -13.54 -11.18 5.18
CA ALA A 11 -14.59 -10.31 4.63
C ALA A 11 -15.60 -11.08 3.77
N HIS A 12 -15.14 -12.06 3.00
CA HIS A 12 -16.00 -12.91 2.18
C HIS A 12 -16.90 -13.79 3.06
N GLU A 13 -16.32 -14.49 4.03
CA GLU A 13 -17.06 -15.34 4.96
C GLU A 13 -18.14 -14.55 5.72
N LEU A 14 -17.77 -13.38 6.26
CA LEU A 14 -18.69 -12.51 6.97
C LEU A 14 -19.85 -12.07 6.08
N ILE A 15 -19.58 -11.67 4.83
CA ILE A 15 -20.63 -11.25 3.90
C ILE A 15 -21.58 -12.40 3.56
N ILE A 16 -21.06 -13.63 3.38
CA ILE A 16 -21.88 -14.82 3.16
C ILE A 16 -22.80 -15.04 4.36
N GLU A 17 -22.27 -15.00 5.59
CA GLU A 17 -23.05 -15.18 6.81
C GLU A 17 -24.15 -14.12 6.91
N GLN A 18 -23.82 -12.84 6.68
CA GLN A 18 -24.83 -11.78 6.75
C GLN A 18 -25.91 -11.92 5.67
N CYS A 19 -25.56 -12.39 4.47
CA CYS A 19 -26.52 -12.63 3.40
C CYS A 19 -27.55 -13.74 3.72
N GLN A 20 -27.26 -14.61 4.69
CA GLN A 20 -28.23 -15.61 5.17
C GLN A 20 -29.34 -14.95 6.00
N ARG A 21 -29.08 -13.80 6.64
CA ARG A 21 -30.04 -13.09 7.49
C ARG A 21 -30.71 -11.92 6.76
N ILE A 22 -29.95 -11.16 6.00
CA ILE A 22 -30.42 -9.98 5.28
C ILE A 22 -29.85 -10.02 3.87
N ALA A 23 -30.70 -9.91 2.85
CA ALA A 23 -30.24 -9.85 1.47
C ALA A 23 -29.46 -8.55 1.21
N ILE A 24 -28.14 -8.65 1.00
CA ILE A 24 -27.28 -7.51 0.64
C ILE A 24 -26.87 -7.62 -0.83
N PRO A 25 -27.41 -6.76 -1.73
CA PRO A 25 -27.00 -6.72 -3.13
C PRO A 25 -25.51 -6.51 -3.34
N LYS A 26 -24.94 -7.10 -4.41
CA LYS A 26 -23.50 -6.98 -4.75
C LYS A 26 -22.99 -5.55 -4.89
N ARG A 27 -23.84 -4.62 -5.34
CA ARG A 27 -23.52 -3.19 -5.44
C ARG A 27 -23.16 -2.53 -4.10
N PHE A 28 -23.54 -3.16 -2.97
CA PHE A 28 -23.17 -2.70 -1.63
C PHE A 28 -22.02 -3.52 -1.05
N THR A 29 -22.00 -4.84 -1.27
CA THR A 29 -20.91 -5.69 -0.74
C THR A 29 -19.56 -5.39 -1.38
N LEU A 30 -19.53 -4.99 -2.66
CA LEU A 30 -18.30 -4.60 -3.34
C LEU A 30 -17.66 -3.35 -2.69
N PRO A 31 -18.35 -2.20 -2.56
CA PRO A 31 -17.80 -1.05 -1.84
C PRO A 31 -17.35 -1.34 -0.40
N ILE A 32 -18.09 -2.17 0.33
CA ILE A 32 -17.73 -2.55 1.70
C ILE A 32 -16.35 -3.21 1.73
N ARG A 33 -16.10 -4.19 0.84
CA ARG A 33 -14.78 -4.84 0.74
C ARG A 33 -13.69 -3.86 0.34
N GLU A 34 -13.97 -2.95 -0.59
CA GLU A 34 -12.98 -1.92 -1.01
C GLU A 34 -12.59 -1.00 0.16
N ILE A 35 -13.55 -0.62 1.00
CA ILE A 35 -13.33 0.21 2.20
C ILE A 35 -12.48 -0.54 3.23
N TRP A 36 -12.75 -1.83 3.44
CA TRP A 36 -11.92 -2.67 4.33
C TRP A 36 -10.51 -2.86 3.78
N ASP A 37 -10.37 -3.15 2.48
CA ASP A 37 -9.09 -3.24 1.78
C ASP A 37 -8.27 -1.95 1.90
N MET A 38 -8.92 -0.78 1.96
CA MET A 38 -8.24 0.48 2.21
C MET A 38 -7.57 0.52 3.59
N GLN A 39 -8.13 -0.13 4.62
CA GLN A 39 -7.56 -0.10 5.97
C GLN A 39 -6.17 -0.73 6.06
N GLU A 40 -5.91 -1.78 5.28
CA GLU A 40 -4.58 -2.40 5.18
C GLU A 40 -3.60 -1.60 4.31
N ARG A 41 -4.13 -0.71 3.47
CA ARG A 41 -3.34 0.10 2.52
C ARG A 41 -3.00 1.48 3.08
N LEU A 42 -3.90 2.11 3.84
CA LEU A 42 -3.72 3.42 4.43
C LEU A 42 -2.43 3.56 5.26
N PRO A 43 -1.97 2.54 6.02
CA PRO A 43 -0.67 2.59 6.70
C PRO A 43 0.53 2.63 5.75
N ARG A 44 0.40 2.09 4.53
CA ARG A 44 1.48 1.95 3.53
C ARG A 44 1.68 3.22 2.71
N ARG A 45 2.08 4.28 3.40
CA ARG A 45 2.17 5.67 2.90
C ARG A 45 3.47 6.01 2.15
N SER A 46 4.35 5.04 1.92
CA SER A 46 5.69 5.31 1.38
C SER A 46 5.71 5.59 -0.12
N GLY A 47 6.36 6.69 -0.50
CA GLY A 47 6.57 7.08 -1.90
C GLY A 47 5.27 7.44 -2.62
N LYS A 48 5.18 7.08 -3.91
CA LYS A 48 4.00 7.34 -4.77
C LYS A 48 2.71 6.63 -4.32
N ARG A 49 2.77 5.77 -3.30
CA ARG A 49 1.59 5.04 -2.83
C ARG A 49 0.59 5.97 -2.16
N ALA A 50 1.06 7.00 -1.47
CA ALA A 50 0.17 7.96 -0.84
C ALA A 50 -0.71 8.67 -1.88
N ASP A 51 -0.12 9.15 -2.97
CA ASP A 51 -0.85 9.78 -4.08
C ASP A 51 -1.84 8.81 -4.74
N MET A 52 -1.40 7.59 -5.04
CA MET A 52 -2.28 6.56 -5.64
C MET A 52 -3.47 6.19 -4.75
N LEU A 53 -3.30 6.24 -3.43
CA LEU A 53 -4.39 6.01 -2.49
C LEU A 53 -5.34 7.20 -2.43
N LEU A 54 -4.81 8.42 -2.47
CA LEU A 54 -5.61 9.64 -2.49
C LEU A 54 -6.48 9.74 -3.75
N ASP A 55 -5.96 9.31 -4.90
CA ASP A 55 -6.70 9.27 -6.18
C ASP A 55 -7.78 8.17 -6.25
N ASN A 56 -7.84 7.28 -5.25
CA ASN A 56 -8.81 6.20 -5.25
C ASN A 56 -10.23 6.72 -4.96
N SER A 57 -11.20 6.32 -5.78
CA SER A 57 -12.62 6.68 -5.60
C SER A 57 -13.21 6.34 -4.22
N ARG A 58 -12.62 5.38 -3.50
CA ARG A 58 -13.03 4.94 -2.16
C ARG A 58 -12.20 5.53 -1.02
N PHE A 59 -11.23 6.38 -1.33
CA PHE A 59 -10.37 7.00 -0.34
C PHE A 59 -11.18 7.70 0.76
N ARG A 60 -12.17 8.53 0.38
CA ARG A 60 -13.01 9.25 1.35
C ARG A 60 -13.68 8.32 2.35
N ALA A 61 -14.34 7.26 1.86
CA ALA A 61 -15.00 6.29 2.71
C ALA A 61 -14.01 5.48 3.57
N GLY A 62 -12.83 5.15 3.03
CA GLY A 62 -11.75 4.50 3.77
C GLY A 62 -11.18 5.38 4.89
N TYR A 63 -10.99 6.67 4.61
CA TYR A 63 -10.53 7.66 5.58
C TYR A 63 -11.58 7.94 6.66
N ASP A 64 -12.85 8.10 6.29
CA ASP A 64 -13.94 8.28 7.25
C ASP A 64 -14.04 7.06 8.19
N PHE A 65 -13.90 5.86 7.65
CA PHE A 65 -13.88 4.64 8.46
C PHE A 65 -12.66 4.60 9.40
N LEU A 66 -11.49 5.07 8.96
CA LEU A 66 -10.31 5.19 9.81
C LEU A 66 -10.55 6.16 10.98
N LEU A 67 -11.13 7.34 10.74
CA LEU A 67 -11.45 8.29 11.81
C LEU A 67 -12.44 7.72 12.83
N LEU A 68 -13.42 6.95 12.36
CA LEU A 68 -14.35 6.26 13.25
C LEU A 68 -13.65 5.21 14.11
N ARG A 69 -12.70 4.46 13.54
CA ARG A 69 -11.87 3.49 14.28
C ARG A 69 -11.03 4.18 15.35
N GLU A 70 -10.39 5.31 15.02
CA GLU A 70 -9.65 6.13 15.98
C GLU A 70 -10.53 6.64 17.11
N THR A 71 -11.71 7.16 16.77
CA THR A 71 -12.68 7.65 17.76
C THR A 71 -13.22 6.53 18.65
N ALA A 72 -13.29 5.31 18.13
CA ALA A 72 -13.66 4.12 18.90
C ALA A 72 -12.55 3.62 19.84
N GLY A 73 -11.38 4.27 19.86
CA GLY A 73 -10.25 3.96 20.74
C GLY A 73 -9.23 2.99 20.15
N GLU A 74 -9.27 2.74 18.84
CA GLU A 74 -8.24 1.93 18.18
C GLU A 74 -6.93 2.70 18.03
N GLN A 75 -5.81 2.03 18.33
CA GLN A 75 -4.49 2.63 18.17
C GLN A 75 -4.03 2.56 16.72
N THR A 76 -4.03 3.71 16.06
CA THR A 76 -3.65 3.89 14.64
C THR A 76 -2.38 4.73 14.47
N ASP A 77 -1.70 5.08 15.56
CA ASP A 77 -0.48 5.89 15.58
C ASP A 77 -0.60 7.24 14.84
N GLY A 78 -1.78 7.88 14.95
CA GLY A 78 -2.04 9.19 14.34
C GLY A 78 -2.17 9.15 12.82
N LEU A 79 -2.55 7.99 12.26
CA LEU A 79 -2.74 7.81 10.82
C LEU A 79 -3.82 8.75 10.27
N GLY A 80 -4.92 8.95 10.98
CA GLY A 80 -6.01 9.83 10.60
C GLY A 80 -5.56 11.28 10.50
N GLN A 81 -4.84 11.79 11.50
CA GLN A 81 -4.29 13.15 11.44
C GLN A 81 -3.34 13.33 10.26
N TRP A 82 -2.43 12.38 10.04
CA TRP A 82 -1.50 12.47 8.90
C TRP A 82 -2.22 12.54 7.55
N TRP A 83 -3.26 11.71 7.35
CA TRP A 83 -4.05 11.75 6.12
C TRP A 83 -4.89 13.03 5.98
N THR A 84 -5.29 13.62 7.10
CA THR A 84 -5.95 14.93 7.13
C THR A 84 -5.01 16.00 6.59
N ASP A 85 -3.80 16.09 7.16
CA ASP A 85 -2.79 17.05 6.75
C ASP A 85 -2.37 16.83 5.28
N TYR A 86 -2.19 15.57 4.87
CA TYR A 86 -1.77 15.21 3.52
C TYR A 86 -2.76 15.66 2.42
N GLN A 87 -4.06 15.67 2.72
CA GLN A 87 -5.11 16.12 1.80
C GLN A 87 -4.99 17.62 1.49
N ASP A 88 -4.70 18.41 2.53
CA ASP A 88 -4.67 19.88 2.46
C ASP A 88 -3.31 20.42 1.98
N CYS A 89 -2.24 19.64 2.11
CA CYS A 89 -0.89 20.01 1.67
C CYS A 89 -0.74 20.13 0.15
N ASN A 90 0.13 21.06 -0.26
CA ASN A 90 0.57 21.19 -1.66
C ASN A 90 1.59 20.11 -2.07
N ASP A 91 1.88 19.99 -3.37
CA ASP A 91 2.79 18.97 -3.92
C ASP A 91 4.22 19.01 -3.33
N ASN A 92 4.69 20.16 -2.87
CA ASN A 92 6.01 20.28 -2.23
C ASN A 92 5.96 19.72 -0.81
N GLU A 93 4.95 20.12 -0.04
CA GLU A 93 4.72 19.66 1.34
C GLU A 93 4.44 18.15 1.39
N ARG A 94 3.63 17.62 0.47
CA ARG A 94 3.39 16.17 0.36
C ARG A 94 4.68 15.37 0.19
N ARG A 95 5.61 15.88 -0.63
CA ARG A 95 6.93 15.24 -0.83
C ARG A 95 7.78 15.30 0.43
N ASP A 96 7.73 16.40 1.18
CA ASP A 96 8.43 16.52 2.45
C ASP A 96 7.83 15.57 3.50
N MET A 97 6.50 15.49 3.62
CA MET A 97 5.80 14.53 4.51
C MET A 97 6.17 13.08 4.20
N ILE A 98 6.22 12.70 2.91
CA ILE A 98 6.66 11.36 2.48
C ILE A 98 8.14 11.12 2.83
N ARG A 99 8.99 12.14 2.66
CA ARG A 99 10.42 12.04 3.02
C ARG A 99 10.58 11.81 4.52
N ASP A 100 9.81 12.49 5.34
CA ASP A 100 9.87 12.40 6.80
C ASP A 100 9.37 11.04 7.33
N LEU A 101 8.48 10.38 6.60
CA LEU A 101 8.14 8.98 6.87
C LEU A 101 9.31 8.02 6.59
N SER A 102 10.15 8.32 5.59
CA SER A 102 11.27 7.46 5.21
C SER A 102 12.53 7.63 6.10
N SER A 103 12.62 8.75 6.82
CA SER A 103 13.69 9.02 7.79
C SER A 103 13.39 8.45 9.17
N LYS A 104 12.12 8.18 9.49
CA LYS A 104 11.73 7.35 10.64
C LYS A 104 11.93 5.87 10.29
N PRO A 105 12.72 5.09 11.05
CA PRO A 105 12.79 3.65 10.83
C PRO A 105 11.42 3.05 11.16
N GLU A 106 10.72 2.53 10.16
CA GLU A 106 9.45 1.83 10.39
C GLU A 106 9.67 0.62 11.31
N THR A 107 9.24 0.76 12.55
CA THR A 107 9.02 -0.36 13.46
C THR A 107 7.75 -1.10 13.05
N ALA A 108 7.84 -1.95 12.03
CA ALA A 108 7.04 -3.17 11.87
C ALA A 108 7.29 -3.85 10.51
N GLY A 109 7.90 -5.03 10.53
CA GLY A 109 7.57 -6.11 9.61
C GLY A 109 8.21 -6.15 8.22
N THR A 110 9.23 -7.01 8.09
CA THR A 110 9.61 -7.76 6.86
C THR A 110 10.17 -6.99 5.65
N ALA A 111 11.50 -6.78 5.65
CA ALA A 111 12.46 -7.36 4.69
C ALA A 111 13.71 -6.45 4.53
N PRO A 112 14.93 -7.00 4.56
CA PRO A 112 16.12 -6.17 4.44
C PRO A 112 16.26 -5.61 3.01
N ARG A 113 16.30 -4.27 2.93
CA ARG A 113 16.81 -3.49 1.80
C ARG A 113 18.15 -4.10 1.33
N LYS A 114 18.18 -4.69 0.13
CA LYS A 114 19.44 -4.85 -0.62
C LYS A 114 19.24 -4.55 -2.09
N ARG A 115 18.92 -3.29 -2.40
CA ARG A 115 19.06 -2.77 -3.76
C ARG A 115 20.48 -2.23 -3.93
N ARG A 116 21.44 -3.14 -4.10
CA ARG A 116 22.81 -2.79 -4.48
C ARG A 116 22.93 -2.94 -6.00
N ARG A 117 22.60 -1.87 -6.74
CA ARG A 117 22.96 -1.72 -8.15
C ARG A 117 24.32 -1.03 -8.21
N ASN A 118 25.37 -1.79 -8.50
CA ASN A 118 26.62 -1.39 -9.17
C ASN A 118 27.40 -2.70 -9.36
N SER A 119 28.06 -3.05 -10.45
CA SER A 119 28.70 -2.30 -11.52
C SER A 119 29.08 -3.33 -12.60
N GLY A 120 29.18 -2.89 -13.85
CA GLY A 120 29.35 -3.76 -15.02
C GLY A 120 30.54 -4.74 -14.97
N ALA A 121 30.30 -5.94 -15.49
CA ALA A 121 31.34 -6.90 -15.85
C ALA A 121 31.17 -7.31 -17.32
N LYS A 122 31.93 -6.62 -18.17
CA LYS A 122 32.62 -7.13 -19.36
C LYS A 122 31.87 -8.10 -20.28
N ARG A 123 31.33 -7.54 -21.37
CA ARG A 123 31.27 -8.20 -22.68
C ARG A 123 32.68 -8.65 -23.07
N LYS A 124 32.96 -9.96 -23.02
CA LYS A 124 34.14 -10.54 -23.69
C LYS A 124 33.78 -10.74 -25.16
N ARG A 125 34.31 -9.85 -26.01
CA ARG A 125 34.37 -10.02 -27.47
C ARG A 125 35.13 -11.30 -27.78
N THR A 126 34.49 -12.24 -28.46
CA THR A 126 35.14 -13.28 -29.26
C THR A 126 35.60 -12.63 -30.55
N THR A 127 36.88 -12.26 -30.62
CA THR A 127 37.54 -11.88 -31.87
C THR A 127 38.14 -13.15 -32.46
N GLY A 128 37.80 -13.42 -33.72
CA GLY A 128 38.27 -14.58 -34.46
C GLY A 128 39.77 -14.53 -34.72
N GLU A 129 40.37 -15.72 -34.78
CA GLU A 129 41.71 -15.95 -35.26
C GLU A 129 41.57 -16.91 -36.45
N ALA A 130 41.62 -16.33 -37.64
CA ALA A 130 41.86 -17.03 -38.89
C ALA A 130 43.32 -16.77 -39.26
N GLN A 131 44.15 -17.82 -39.25
CA GLN A 131 45.46 -17.79 -39.90
C GLN A 131 45.85 -19.19 -40.40
N SER A 132 45.73 -19.32 -41.73
CA SER A 132 46.59 -19.93 -42.74
C SER A 132 47.79 -20.84 -42.36
N GLY A 133 47.96 -21.91 -43.16
CA GLY A 133 49.17 -22.76 -43.30
C GLY A 133 48.96 -24.14 -42.68
N GLU A 134 48.93 -25.27 -43.39
CA GLU A 134 49.74 -25.76 -44.51
C GLU A 134 48.95 -26.80 -45.33
#